data_AF-A0A143QD31-F1
#
_entry.id   AF-A0A143QD31-F1
#
_cell.length_a   1.000
_cell.length_b   1.000
_cell.length_c   1.000
_cell.angle_alpha   90.00
_cell.angle_beta   90.00
_cell.angle_gamma   90.00
#
_symmetry.space_group_name_H-M   'P 1'
#
loop_
_entity.id
_entity.type
_entity.pdbx_description
1 polymer ?
#
loop_
_entity_poly.entity_id
_entity_poly.type
_entity_poly.pdbx_seq_one_letter_code
_entity_poly.pdbx_strand_id
1 'polypeptide(L)'
;MSPLIGTEFHELPVEEWWSGETVFVHDEVQYTRKLIVLSAADKDGGAHVDEDLEDYYEVLRAGEYAIGISRDFDPPGVTIYPTNAHLALLRQFAHEMLASATHYGWM
;
A
#
# COMPACT_ATOMS: atom_id res chain seq x y z
N MET A 1 16.19 1.53 -16.16
CA MET A 1 15.91 1.80 -14.74
C MET A 1 15.08 0.62 -14.27
N SER A 2 15.69 -0.33 -13.57
CA SER A 2 15.01 -1.58 -13.17
C SER A 2 14.10 -1.30 -11.96
N PRO A 3 12.90 -1.90 -11.88
CA PRO A 3 12.04 -1.73 -10.70
C PRO A 3 12.73 -2.30 -9.46
N LEU A 4 12.47 -1.67 -8.31
CA LEU A 4 13.13 -1.97 -7.03
C LEU A 4 12.48 -3.13 -6.25
N ILE A 5 11.40 -3.74 -6.76
CA ILE A 5 10.79 -4.96 -6.22
C ILE A 5 10.31 -5.82 -7.40
N GLY A 6 10.81 -7.07 -7.48
CA GLY A 6 10.47 -8.07 -8.49
C GLY A 6 11.30 -7.99 -9.78
N THR A 7 12.04 -9.06 -10.11
CA THR A 7 12.75 -9.20 -11.40
C THR A 7 11.90 -9.88 -12.48
N GLU A 8 10.69 -10.31 -12.14
CA GLU A 8 9.83 -11.14 -12.98
C GLU A 8 8.42 -10.55 -13.06
N PHE A 9 7.83 -10.59 -14.25
CA PHE A 9 6.44 -10.22 -14.47
C PHE A 9 5.58 -11.48 -14.38
N HIS A 10 4.68 -11.53 -13.40
CA HIS A 10 3.75 -12.63 -13.22
C HIS A 10 2.35 -12.19 -13.65
N GLU A 11 1.79 -12.86 -14.65
CA GLU A 11 0.42 -12.59 -15.09
C GLU A 11 -0.57 -13.09 -14.03
N LEU A 12 -1.51 -12.24 -13.65
CA LEU A 12 -2.58 -12.55 -12.70
C LEU A 12 -3.92 -12.05 -13.26
N PRO A 13 -5.02 -12.80 -13.05
CA PRO A 13 -6.35 -12.27 -13.31
C PRO A 13 -6.61 -10.98 -12.52
N VAL A 14 -7.25 -10.00 -13.15
CA VAL A 14 -7.51 -8.69 -12.51
C VAL A 14 -8.25 -8.84 -11.18
N GLU A 15 -9.23 -9.75 -11.09
CA GLU A 15 -9.96 -9.98 -9.84
C GLU A 15 -9.06 -10.50 -8.72
N GLU A 16 -8.11 -11.38 -9.05
CA GLU A 16 -7.15 -11.92 -8.09
C GLU A 16 -6.19 -10.83 -7.62
N TRP A 17 -5.64 -10.04 -8.55
CA TRP A 17 -4.77 -8.91 -8.23
C TRP A 17 -5.47 -7.83 -7.41
N TRP A 18 -6.75 -7.57 -7.69
CA TRP A 18 -7.53 -6.49 -7.09
C TRP A 18 -8.12 -6.86 -5.72
N SER A 19 -8.80 -8.00 -5.65
CA SER A 19 -9.61 -8.44 -4.50
C SER A 19 -9.08 -9.69 -3.81
N GLY A 20 -8.23 -10.49 -4.47
CA GLY A 20 -7.79 -11.80 -3.97
C GLY A 20 -6.47 -11.76 -3.20
N GLU A 21 -5.53 -10.92 -3.61
CA GLU A 21 -4.20 -10.84 -3.00
C GLU A 21 -4.18 -9.94 -1.76
N THR A 22 -3.71 -10.52 -0.66
CA THR A 22 -3.41 -9.79 0.57
C THR A 22 -2.09 -9.05 0.43
N VAL A 23 -2.14 -7.71 0.47
CA VAL A 23 -0.97 -6.82 0.33
C VAL A 23 -0.52 -6.24 1.67
N PHE A 24 -1.35 -6.32 2.70
CA PHE A 24 -1.03 -5.88 4.05
C PHE A 24 -1.81 -6.71 5.07
N VAL A 25 -1.16 -7.03 6.19
CA VAL A 25 -1.79 -7.72 7.33
C VAL A 25 -1.55 -6.89 8.58
N HIS A 26 -2.62 -6.61 9.31
CA HIS A 26 -2.57 -5.93 10.59
C HIS A 26 -3.65 -6.49 11.51
N ASP A 27 -3.26 -6.82 12.75
CA ASP A 27 -4.13 -7.43 13.77
C ASP A 27 -4.95 -8.62 13.23
N GLU A 28 -4.26 -9.52 12.52
CA GLU A 28 -4.83 -10.73 11.88
C GLU A 28 -5.83 -10.44 10.73
N VAL A 29 -6.13 -9.17 10.46
CA VAL A 29 -6.95 -8.73 9.33
C VAL A 29 -6.09 -8.60 8.08
N GLN A 30 -6.61 -9.13 6.97
CA GLN A 30 -5.97 -9.12 5.67
C GLN A 30 -6.58 -8.01 4.80
N TYR A 31 -5.71 -7.17 4.26
CA TYR A 31 -6.09 -6.03 3.42
C TYR A 31 -5.61 -6.25 1.99
N THR A 32 -6.52 -5.99 1.06
CA THR A 32 -6.30 -6.13 -0.38
C THR A 32 -6.15 -4.75 -1.01
N ARG A 33 -5.66 -4.70 -2.26
CA ARG A 33 -5.55 -3.44 -3.00
C ARG A 33 -6.88 -2.71 -3.09
N LYS A 34 -7.96 -3.45 -3.36
CA LYS A 34 -9.32 -2.93 -3.41
C LYS A 34 -9.70 -2.18 -2.14
N LEU A 35 -9.51 -2.79 -0.97
CA LEU A 35 -9.87 -2.18 0.31
C LEU A 35 -9.09 -0.88 0.52
N ILE A 36 -7.77 -0.93 0.35
CA ILE A 36 -6.89 0.22 0.57
C ILE A 36 -7.23 1.38 -0.38
N VAL A 37 -7.48 1.10 -1.66
CA VAL A 37 -7.81 2.14 -2.65
C VAL A 37 -9.18 2.73 -2.38
N LEU A 38 -10.19 1.91 -2.08
CA LEU A 38 -11.54 2.40 -1.76
C LEU A 38 -11.52 3.27 -0.50
N SER A 39 -10.85 2.83 0.57
CA SER A 39 -10.73 3.64 1.77
C SER A 39 -9.97 4.95 1.52
N ALA A 40 -8.93 4.96 0.69
CA ALA A 40 -8.29 6.22 0.34
C ALA A 40 -9.21 7.14 -0.48
N ALA A 41 -9.92 6.59 -1.47
CA ALA A 41 -10.84 7.35 -2.33
C ALA A 41 -11.99 8.00 -1.53
N ASP A 42 -12.55 7.24 -0.58
CA ASP A 42 -13.66 7.71 0.25
C ASP A 42 -13.22 8.74 1.29
N LYS A 43 -11.99 8.64 1.82
CA LYS A 43 -11.59 9.40 3.03
C LYS A 43 -10.59 10.55 2.77
N ASP A 44 -9.73 10.47 1.75
CA ASP A 44 -8.79 11.55 1.39
C ASP A 44 -9.37 12.58 0.40
N GLY A 45 -10.60 12.36 -0.09
CA GLY A 45 -11.29 13.22 -1.07
C GLY A 45 -11.85 14.55 -0.55
N GLY A 46 -11.72 14.84 0.76
CA GLY A 46 -11.98 16.17 1.34
C GLY A 46 -13.43 16.65 1.44
N ALA A 47 -14.44 15.87 0.99
CA ALA A 47 -15.85 16.28 0.99
C ALA A 47 -16.76 15.48 1.94
N HIS A 48 -16.38 14.23 2.28
CA HIS A 48 -17.02 13.41 3.30
C HIS A 48 -15.93 12.58 3.98
N VAL A 49 -15.49 13.01 5.16
CA VAL A 49 -14.75 12.13 6.06
C VAL A 49 -15.81 11.37 6.83
N ASP A 50 -16.01 10.11 6.47
CA ASP A 50 -16.86 9.20 7.23
C ASP A 50 -16.32 9.08 8.66
N GLU A 51 -17.20 9.11 9.66
CA GLU A 51 -16.81 9.08 11.08
C GLU A 51 -16.28 7.71 11.53
N ASP A 52 -16.62 6.64 10.79
CA ASP A 52 -16.11 5.29 10.98
C ASP A 52 -14.77 5.14 10.24
N LEU A 53 -13.70 5.61 10.89
CA LEU A 53 -12.33 5.28 10.50
C LEU A 53 -12.11 3.79 10.78
N GLU A 54 -11.99 2.99 9.71
CA GLU A 54 -11.55 1.60 9.86
C GLU A 54 -10.13 1.61 10.48
N ASP A 55 -9.94 0.89 11.59
CA ASP A 55 -8.76 0.96 12.46
C ASP A 55 -7.42 0.89 11.70
N TYR A 56 -7.39 0.12 10.61
CA TYR A 56 -6.20 -0.05 9.78
C TYR A 56 -5.77 1.21 9.01
N TYR A 57 -6.71 2.10 8.67
CA TYR A 57 -6.41 3.34 7.96
C TYR A 57 -5.62 4.28 8.86
N GLU A 58 -6.05 4.42 10.11
CA GLU A 58 -5.31 5.18 11.12
C GLU A 58 -3.96 4.52 11.39
N VAL A 59 -3.88 3.21 11.45
CA VAL A 59 -2.61 2.49 11.63
C VAL A 59 -1.62 2.77 10.47
N LEU A 60 -2.07 2.65 9.21
CA LEU A 60 -1.24 2.95 8.04
C LEU A 60 -0.86 4.43 7.96
N ARG A 61 -1.73 5.33 8.43
CA ARG A 61 -1.49 6.77 8.46
C ARG A 61 -0.51 7.16 9.57
N ALA A 62 -0.75 6.70 10.80
CA ALA A 62 0.02 7.01 12.00
C ALA A 62 1.40 6.31 12.02
N GLY A 63 1.59 5.26 11.22
CA GLY A 63 2.84 4.50 11.21
C GLY A 63 2.86 3.34 12.20
N GLU A 64 1.73 3.00 12.83
CA GLU A 64 1.63 1.99 13.88
C GLU A 64 1.66 0.54 13.33
N TYR A 65 2.46 0.29 12.30
CA TYR A 65 2.61 -1.00 11.64
C TYR A 65 4.01 -1.59 11.84
N ALA A 66 4.13 -2.92 11.77
CA ALA A 66 5.34 -3.68 12.09
C ALA A 66 6.59 -3.38 11.21
N ILE A 67 6.45 -2.56 10.16
CA ILE A 67 7.56 -2.18 9.27
C ILE A 67 8.20 -0.89 9.80
N GLY A 68 9.05 -1.05 10.82
CA GLY A 68 9.94 -0.02 11.31
C GLY A 68 11.26 -0.03 10.56
N ILE A 69 11.77 1.15 10.17
CA ILE A 69 13.13 1.31 9.68
C ILE A 69 14.03 1.55 10.90
N SER A 70 14.72 0.51 11.34
CA SER A 70 15.75 0.64 12.37
C SER A 70 17.00 1.25 11.73
N ARG A 71 17.39 2.45 12.19
CA ARG A 71 18.68 3.03 11.82
C ARG A 71 19.74 2.63 12.84
N ASP A 72 20.83 2.05 12.34
CA ASP A 72 22.06 1.81 13.13
C ASP A 72 22.99 3.04 13.19
N PHE A 73 22.60 4.17 12.57
CA PHE A 73 23.40 5.40 12.57
C PHE A 73 22.73 6.52 13.37
N ASP A 74 23.45 6.93 14.42
CA ASP A 74 23.30 8.08 15.34
C ASP A 74 21.95 8.84 15.35
N PRO A 75 21.11 8.65 16.40
CA PRO A 75 21.30 7.74 17.53
C PRO A 75 21.00 6.29 17.10
N PRO A 76 21.86 5.33 17.46
CA PRO A 76 21.59 3.92 17.20
C PRO A 76 20.35 3.45 17.99
N GLY A 77 19.51 2.64 17.34
CA GLY A 77 18.35 2.01 18.00
C GLY A 77 17.04 2.79 17.92
N VAL A 78 16.96 3.84 17.09
CA VAL A 78 15.68 4.50 16.79
C VAL A 78 14.99 3.76 15.64
N THR A 79 13.87 3.10 15.96
CA THR A 79 12.95 2.58 14.96
C THR A 79 12.08 3.72 14.46
N ILE A 80 12.21 4.07 13.18
CA ILE A 80 11.34 5.04 12.53
C ILE A 80 10.17 4.29 11.92
N TYR A 81 8.98 4.62 12.38
CA TYR A 81 7.73 4.15 11.81
C TYR A 81 7.31 5.14 10.71
N PRO A 82 7.32 4.74 9.44
CA PRO A 82 6.94 5.66 8.37
C PRO A 82 5.44 5.99 8.50
N THR A 83 5.10 7.27 8.48
CA THR A 83 3.69 7.70 8.41
C THR A 83 3.19 7.65 6.97
N ASN A 84 1.88 7.53 6.78
CA ASN A 84 1.21 7.55 5.48
C ASN A 84 1.61 6.40 4.53
N ALA A 85 1.76 5.18 5.07
CA ALA A 85 2.01 3.98 4.28
C ALA A 85 0.95 3.73 3.20
N HIS A 86 -0.32 4.10 3.48
CA HIS A 86 -1.38 4.01 2.49
C HIS A 86 -1.02 4.77 1.20
N LEU A 87 -0.39 5.94 1.29
CA LEU A 87 0.08 6.69 0.10
C LEU A 87 1.24 6.01 -0.63
N ALA A 88 2.11 5.30 0.08
CA ALA A 88 3.18 4.53 -0.54
C ALA A 88 2.61 3.31 -1.29
N LEU A 89 1.64 2.62 -0.69
CA LEU A 89 0.91 1.52 -1.30
C LEU A 89 0.14 1.98 -2.55
N LEU A 90 -0.56 3.12 -2.50
CA LEU A 90 -1.23 3.68 -3.68
C LEU A 90 -0.27 3.94 -4.84
N ARG A 91 0.93 4.48 -4.56
CA ARG A 91 1.96 4.67 -5.59
C ARG A 91 2.44 3.35 -6.16
N GLN A 92 2.62 2.34 -5.31
CA GLN A 92 3.02 0.99 -5.73
C GLN A 92 1.94 0.36 -6.63
N PHE A 93 0.66 0.43 -6.28
CA PHE A 93 -0.43 -0.10 -7.10
C PHE A 93 -0.57 0.64 -8.43
N ALA A 94 -0.36 1.96 -8.43
CA ALA A 94 -0.31 2.74 -9.67
C ALA A 94 0.85 2.30 -10.56
N HIS A 95 2.02 2.04 -9.99
CA HIS A 95 3.17 1.52 -10.73
C HIS A 95 2.88 0.15 -11.36
N GLU A 96 2.25 -0.77 -10.64
CA GLU A 96 1.85 -2.10 -11.14
C GLU A 96 0.91 -2.00 -12.36
N MET A 97 -0.07 -1.09 -12.29
CA MET A 97 -1.00 -0.82 -13.41
C MET A 97 -0.27 -0.25 -14.63
N LEU A 98 0.60 0.75 -14.42
CA LEU A 98 1.35 1.38 -15.51
C LEU A 98 2.34 0.41 -16.15
N ALA A 99 3.01 -0.42 -15.35
CA ALA A 99 3.92 -1.45 -15.82
C ALA A 99 3.18 -2.52 -16.65
N SER A 100 2.01 -2.97 -16.18
CA SER A 100 1.16 -3.92 -16.92
C SER A 100 0.69 -3.33 -18.26
N ALA A 101 0.21 -2.10 -18.25
CA ALA A 101 -0.23 -1.43 -19.47
C ALA A 101 0.91 -1.22 -20.47
N THR A 102 2.12 -0.91 -20.00
CA THR A 102 3.32 -0.83 -20.85
C THR A 102 3.69 -2.21 -21.41
N HIS A 103 3.65 -3.26 -20.58
CA HIS A 103 3.99 -4.63 -20.99
C HIS A 103 3.08 -5.15 -22.12
N TYR A 104 1.78 -4.89 -22.03
CA TYR A 104 0.80 -5.29 -23.04
C TYR A 104 0.60 -4.28 -24.19
N GLY A 105 1.32 -3.16 -24.18
CA GLY A 105 1.24 -2.13 -25.22
C GLY A 105 -0.11 -1.40 -25.27
N TRP A 106 -0.77 -1.24 -24.12
CA TRP A 106 -2.01 -0.46 -23.99
C TRP A 106 -1.74 1.05 -23.96
N MET A 107 -0.51 1.44 -23.68
CA MET A 107 -0.03 2.83 -23.61
C MET A 107 1.36 2.95 -24.24
#